data_AF-A0A7X0JSF7-F1
#
_entry.id   AF-A0A7X0JSF7-F1
#
_cell.length_a   1.000
_cell.length_b   1.000
_cell.length_c   1.000
_cell.angle_alpha   90.00
_cell.angle_beta   90.00
_cell.angle_gamma   90.00
#
_symmetry.space_group_name_H-M   'P 1'
#
loop_
_entity.id
_entity.type
_entity.pdbx_description
1 polymer ?
#
loop_
_entity_poly.entity_id
_entity_poly.type
_entity_poly.pdbx_seq_one_letter_code
_entity_poly.pdbx_strand_id
1 'polypeptide(L)'
;MKTIKWTLMFIMAMPFLSSTMVQAASVQTMQSCQGLIDFLHVKLKASTDRYSSGDIKAVSQGLNVYNTFIQRDVVTPGLLKYSKGDKAQAQSLQDQVDAFRASIVKNYSVRFPENKLYMDFVVALNNCTKDAAPRGDELETLKASMMKMVELIKAS
;
A
#
# COMPACT_ATOMS: atom_id res chain seq x y z
N MET A 1 -24.51 71.31 10.11
CA MET A 1 -23.24 70.96 10.78
C MET A 1 -23.25 69.45 11.05
N LYS A 2 -22.15 68.78 10.71
CA LYS A 2 -21.84 67.33 10.65
C LYS A 2 -22.53 66.47 11.73
N THR A 3 -22.93 65.21 11.48
CA THR A 3 -22.03 64.07 11.32
C THR A 3 -22.63 62.89 10.54
N ILE A 4 -21.89 62.43 9.53
CA ILE A 4 -22.06 61.16 8.82
C ILE A 4 -21.42 60.05 9.69
N LYS A 5 -22.21 59.03 10.08
CA LYS A 5 -21.71 57.82 10.78
C LYS A 5 -21.18 56.83 9.73
N TRP A 6 -19.86 56.70 9.62
CA TRP A 6 -19.23 55.59 8.88
C TRP A 6 -19.03 54.42 9.84
N THR A 7 -19.80 53.36 9.66
CA THR A 7 -19.55 52.07 10.31
C THR A 7 -18.39 51.39 9.55
N LEU A 8 -17.19 51.43 10.14
CA LEU A 8 -16.01 50.72 9.68
C LEU A 8 -16.24 49.21 9.72
N MET A 9 -16.34 48.60 8.54
CA MET A 9 -16.33 47.15 8.34
C MET A 9 -14.87 46.70 8.34
N PHE A 10 -14.37 46.23 9.49
CA PHE A 10 -13.03 45.63 9.61
C PHE A 10 -13.09 44.18 9.10
N ILE A 11 -12.84 43.99 7.81
CA ILE A 11 -12.64 42.66 7.22
C ILE A 11 -11.22 42.21 7.63
N MET A 12 -11.14 41.46 8.73
CA MET A 12 -9.93 40.77 9.14
C MET A 12 -9.71 39.60 8.19
N ALA A 13 -8.90 39.82 7.15
CA ALA A 13 -8.45 38.76 6.26
C ALA A 13 -7.56 37.79 7.05
N MET A 14 -8.13 36.67 7.47
CA MET A 14 -7.38 35.51 7.99
C MET A 14 -6.61 34.90 6.80
N PRO A 15 -5.27 34.90 6.79
CA PRO A 15 -4.55 34.15 5.78
C PRO A 15 -4.72 32.66 6.10
N PHE A 16 -5.52 31.98 5.28
CA PHE A 16 -5.50 30.52 5.19
C PHE A 16 -4.12 30.11 4.63
N LEU A 17 -3.15 29.88 5.52
CA LEU A 17 -1.98 29.09 5.19
C LEU A 17 -2.43 27.65 4.97
N SER A 18 -2.84 27.33 3.75
CA SER A 18 -3.05 25.96 3.30
C SER A 18 -1.68 25.30 3.14
N SER A 19 -1.11 24.81 4.24
CA SER A 19 0.02 23.88 4.16
C SER A 19 -0.47 22.62 3.48
N THR A 20 -0.09 22.38 2.23
CA THR A 20 -0.28 21.10 1.55
C THR A 20 0.57 20.08 2.29
N MET A 21 -0.02 19.38 3.26
CA MET A 21 0.65 18.25 3.90
C MET A 21 0.86 17.18 2.83
N VAL A 22 2.10 16.99 2.40
CA VAL A 22 2.52 15.76 1.74
C VAL A 22 2.32 14.66 2.78
N GLN A 23 1.22 13.93 2.67
CA GLN A 23 0.88 12.86 3.60
C GLN A 23 1.88 11.73 3.34
N ALA A 24 2.82 11.51 4.27
CA ALA A 24 3.66 10.32 4.25
C ALA A 24 2.74 9.08 4.18
N ALA A 25 3.15 8.05 3.45
CA ALA A 25 2.40 6.81 3.28
C ALA A 25 1.79 6.36 4.62
N SER A 26 0.46 6.26 4.66
CA SER A 26 -0.21 5.92 5.91
C SER A 26 -0.13 4.41 6.14
N VAL A 27 -0.07 4.01 7.42
CA VAL A 27 -0.19 2.59 7.80
C VAL A 27 -1.45 1.97 7.19
N GLN A 28 -2.55 2.72 7.13
CA GLN A 28 -3.82 2.27 6.57
C GLN A 28 -3.76 1.95 5.07
N THR A 29 -3.08 2.78 4.28
CA THR A 29 -2.88 2.53 2.86
C THR A 29 -1.97 1.33 2.67
N MET A 30 -0.86 1.29 3.41
CA MET A 30 0.16 0.27 3.22
C MET A 30 -0.25 -1.12 3.73
N GLN A 31 -1.06 -1.25 4.78
CA GLN A 31 -1.66 -2.54 5.15
C GLN A 31 -2.55 -3.10 4.04
N SER A 32 -3.20 -2.23 3.25
CA SER A 32 -4.01 -2.67 2.11
C SER A 32 -3.13 -3.25 1.00
N CYS A 33 -1.98 -2.61 0.76
CA CYS A 33 -0.96 -3.09 -0.17
C CYS A 33 -0.36 -4.43 0.28
N GLN A 34 -0.07 -4.61 1.58
CA GLN A 34 0.37 -5.89 2.11
C GLN A 34 -0.69 -6.98 1.92
N GLY A 35 -1.97 -6.68 2.16
CA GLY A 35 -3.05 -7.64 1.92
C GLY A 35 -3.20 -8.04 0.44
N LEU A 36 -2.98 -7.10 -0.50
CA LEU A 36 -2.89 -7.42 -1.93
C LEU A 36 -1.70 -8.34 -2.23
N ILE A 37 -0.54 -8.08 -1.64
CA ILE A 37 0.66 -8.92 -1.80
C ILE A 37 0.41 -10.33 -1.25
N ASP A 38 -0.20 -10.44 -0.06
CA ASP A 38 -0.55 -11.73 0.55
C ASP A 38 -1.51 -12.52 -0.36
N PHE A 39 -2.51 -11.85 -0.93
CA PHE A 39 -3.42 -12.45 -1.90
C PHE A 39 -2.67 -12.96 -3.14
N LEU A 40 -1.73 -12.19 -3.67
CA LEU A 40 -0.93 -12.59 -4.83
C LEU A 40 -0.06 -13.82 -4.53
N HIS A 41 0.49 -13.96 -3.32
CA HIS A 41 1.19 -15.17 -2.92
C HIS A 41 0.27 -16.40 -2.91
N VAL A 42 -0.96 -16.26 -2.38
CA VAL A 42 -1.97 -17.33 -2.43
C VAL A 42 -2.30 -17.69 -3.89
N LYS A 43 -2.52 -16.68 -4.73
CA LYS A 43 -2.84 -16.85 -6.15
C LYS A 43 -1.74 -17.58 -6.92
N LEU A 44 -0.49 -17.16 -6.75
CA LEU A 44 0.68 -17.78 -7.40
C LEU A 44 0.85 -19.23 -6.96
N LYS A 45 0.69 -19.52 -5.66
CA LYS A 45 0.76 -20.89 -5.12
C LYS A 45 -0.34 -21.79 -5.69
N ALA A 46 -1.52 -21.24 -5.99
CA ALA A 46 -2.62 -22.00 -6.59
C ALA A 46 -2.49 -22.18 -8.11
N SER A 47 -1.55 -21.48 -8.76
CA SER A 47 -1.41 -21.43 -10.23
C SER A 47 -0.24 -22.28 -10.75
N THR A 48 0.17 -23.33 -10.02
CA THR A 48 1.31 -24.20 -10.38
C THR A 48 1.08 -25.05 -11.63
N ASP A 49 -0.18 -25.25 -12.01
CA ASP A 49 -0.60 -25.87 -13.26
C ASP A 49 -0.45 -24.93 -14.47
N ARG A 50 -0.36 -23.61 -14.22
CA ARG A 50 -0.33 -22.57 -15.24
C ARG A 50 1.04 -21.90 -15.39
N TYR A 51 1.76 -21.69 -14.29
CA TYR A 51 3.03 -20.96 -14.28
C TYR A 51 4.17 -21.86 -13.81
N SER A 52 5.33 -21.70 -14.43
CA SER A 52 6.51 -22.47 -14.03
C SER A 52 6.93 -22.10 -12.60
N SER A 53 7.59 -23.03 -11.91
CA SER A 53 8.15 -22.76 -10.58
C SER A 53 9.17 -21.61 -10.59
N GLY A 54 9.91 -21.45 -11.69
CA GLY A 54 10.84 -20.34 -11.90
C GLY A 54 10.12 -18.99 -11.96
N ASP A 55 9.03 -18.92 -12.72
CA ASP A 55 8.24 -17.69 -12.84
C ASP A 55 7.52 -17.33 -11.54
N ILE A 56 6.93 -18.32 -10.85
CA ILE A 56 6.31 -18.13 -9.54
C ILE A 56 7.33 -17.58 -8.54
N LYS A 57 8.55 -18.13 -8.54
CA LYS A 57 9.64 -17.66 -7.67
C LYS A 57 10.06 -16.23 -8.01
N ALA A 58 10.23 -15.91 -9.29
CA ALA A 58 10.62 -14.58 -9.75
C ALA A 58 9.60 -13.51 -9.33
N VAL A 59 8.30 -13.77 -9.50
CA VAL A 59 7.25 -12.85 -9.02
C VAL A 59 7.28 -12.76 -7.49
N SER A 60 7.29 -13.90 -6.80
CA SER A 60 7.24 -13.94 -5.33
C SER A 60 8.41 -13.21 -4.67
N GLN A 61 9.60 -13.22 -5.28
CA GLN A 61 10.77 -12.52 -4.75
C GLN A 61 10.54 -11.01 -4.65
N GLY A 62 10.08 -10.36 -5.71
CA GLY A 62 9.82 -8.91 -5.68
C GLY A 62 8.65 -8.53 -4.76
N LEU A 63 7.62 -9.38 -4.69
CA LEU A 63 6.51 -9.19 -3.76
C LEU A 63 6.97 -9.27 -2.29
N ASN A 64 7.81 -10.25 -1.95
CA ASN A 64 8.39 -10.39 -0.62
C ASN A 64 9.25 -9.19 -0.24
N VAL A 65 10.14 -8.76 -1.14
CA VAL A 65 10.99 -7.57 -0.93
C VAL A 65 10.13 -6.35 -0.63
N TYR A 66 9.07 -6.14 -1.42
CA TYR A 66 8.20 -4.99 -1.18
C TYR A 66 7.42 -5.10 0.12
N ASN A 67 6.88 -6.29 0.45
CA ASN A 67 6.18 -6.51 1.72
C ASN A 67 7.11 -6.25 2.93
N THR A 68 8.36 -6.69 2.86
CA THR A 68 9.37 -6.43 3.90
C THR A 68 9.68 -4.95 4.02
N PHE A 69 9.88 -4.23 2.90
CA PHE A 69 10.04 -2.77 2.89
C PHE A 69 8.86 -2.08 3.58
N ILE A 70 7.63 -2.43 3.20
CA ILE A 70 6.42 -1.84 3.79
C ILE A 70 6.39 -2.05 5.30
N GLN A 71 6.65 -3.27 5.76
CA GLN A 71 6.63 -3.59 7.18
C GLN A 71 7.71 -2.80 7.94
N ARG A 72 8.94 -2.79 7.41
CA ARG A 72 10.13 -2.19 8.03
C ARG A 72 10.05 -0.66 8.09
N ASP A 73 9.69 -0.04 6.98
CA ASP A 73 9.87 1.40 6.78
C ASP A 73 8.58 2.20 6.95
N VAL A 74 7.41 1.53 6.95
CA VAL A 74 6.11 2.21 7.07
C VAL A 74 5.29 1.69 8.25
N VAL A 75 4.93 0.41 8.25
CA VAL A 75 3.95 -0.13 9.21
C VAL A 75 4.52 -0.15 10.62
N THR A 76 5.65 -0.83 10.85
CA THR A 76 6.27 -0.92 12.17
C THR A 76 6.55 0.45 12.81
N PRO A 77 7.24 1.40 12.13
CA PRO A 77 7.47 2.72 12.71
C PRO A 77 6.18 3.53 12.88
N GLY A 78 5.22 3.37 11.96
CA GLY A 78 3.91 4.02 12.07
C GLY A 78 3.12 3.55 13.29
N LEU A 79 3.05 2.24 13.52
CA LEU A 79 2.37 1.66 14.68
C LEU A 79 3.01 2.06 16.00
N LEU A 80 4.34 2.03 16.06
CA LEU A 80 5.08 2.49 17.25
C LEU A 80 4.83 3.97 17.54
N LYS A 81 4.72 4.80 16.50
CA LYS A 81 4.36 6.21 16.65
C LYS A 81 2.93 6.38 17.17
N TYR A 82 1.96 5.63 16.64
CA TYR A 82 0.56 5.67 17.09
C TYR A 82 0.41 5.21 18.54
N SER A 83 1.19 4.22 18.97
CA SER A 83 1.21 3.75 20.36
C SER A 83 2.06 4.59 21.30
N LYS A 84 2.59 5.73 20.84
CA LYS A 84 3.50 6.60 21.63
C LYS A 84 4.72 5.85 22.19
N GLY A 85 5.18 4.82 21.47
CA GLY A 85 6.32 3.99 21.88
C GLY A 85 5.96 2.76 22.71
N ASP A 86 4.68 2.59 23.11
CA ASP A 86 4.25 1.40 23.84
C ASP A 86 4.28 0.17 22.91
N LYS A 87 5.12 -0.81 23.27
CA LYS A 87 5.33 -2.02 22.47
C LYS A 87 4.14 -2.98 22.53
N ALA A 88 3.46 -3.10 23.66
CA ALA A 88 2.32 -3.99 23.81
C ALA A 88 1.13 -3.45 23.01
N GLN A 89 0.91 -2.13 23.07
CA GLN A 89 -0.10 -1.48 22.25
C GLN A 89 0.27 -1.53 20.76
N ALA A 90 1.54 -1.30 20.38
CA ALA A 90 1.99 -1.45 19.00
C ALA A 90 1.73 -2.87 18.48
N GLN A 91 1.96 -3.90 19.29
CA GLN A 91 1.66 -5.28 18.94
C GLN A 91 0.15 -5.49 18.74
N SER A 92 -0.70 -4.96 19.63
CA SER A 92 -2.15 -5.04 19.45
C SER A 92 -2.65 -4.34 18.18
N LEU A 93 -1.98 -3.27 17.74
CA LEU A 93 -2.26 -2.64 16.45
C LEU A 93 -1.75 -3.48 15.27
N GLN A 94 -0.61 -4.16 15.41
CA GLN A 94 -0.10 -5.08 14.39
C GLN A 94 -1.07 -6.26 14.19
N ASP A 95 -1.63 -6.80 15.26
CA ASP A 95 -2.63 -7.88 15.17
C ASP A 95 -3.87 -7.42 14.39
N GLN A 96 -4.27 -6.14 14.54
CA GLN A 96 -5.37 -5.55 13.76
C GLN A 96 -5.00 -5.37 12.27
N VAL A 97 -3.77 -4.94 11.99
CA VAL A 97 -3.22 -4.89 10.61
C VAL A 97 -3.27 -6.28 9.98
N ASP A 98 -2.85 -7.32 10.69
CA ASP A 98 -2.80 -8.68 10.17
C ASP A 98 -4.19 -9.28 9.95
N ALA A 99 -5.13 -9.03 10.87
CA ALA A 99 -6.53 -9.40 10.69
C ALA A 99 -7.14 -8.69 9.46
N PHE A 100 -6.83 -7.42 9.26
CA PHE A 100 -7.29 -6.66 8.09
C PHE A 100 -6.71 -7.22 6.79
N ARG A 101 -5.39 -7.49 6.74
CA ARG A 101 -4.74 -8.12 5.59
C ARG A 101 -5.39 -9.44 5.21
N ALA A 102 -5.68 -10.30 6.20
CA ALA A 102 -6.38 -11.57 5.98
C ALA A 102 -7.79 -11.36 5.39
N SER A 103 -8.50 -10.31 5.80
CA SER A 103 -9.80 -9.96 5.21
C SER A 103 -9.70 -9.58 3.73
N ILE A 104 -8.63 -8.89 3.32
CA ILE A 104 -8.36 -8.57 1.92
C ILE A 104 -8.15 -9.86 1.13
N VAL A 105 -7.32 -10.78 1.62
CA VAL A 105 -7.09 -12.08 0.97
C VAL A 105 -8.40 -12.82 0.75
N LYS A 106 -9.25 -12.89 1.77
CA LYS A 106 -10.58 -13.52 1.66
C LYS A 106 -11.43 -12.86 0.58
N ASN A 107 -11.54 -11.54 0.60
CA ASN A 107 -12.38 -10.79 -0.33
C ASN A 107 -11.90 -10.91 -1.78
N TYR A 108 -10.60 -10.80 -2.01
CA TYR A 108 -10.02 -10.98 -3.35
C TYR A 108 -10.13 -12.42 -3.84
N SER A 109 -10.00 -13.42 -2.96
CA SER A 109 -10.17 -14.84 -3.34
C SER A 109 -11.59 -15.15 -3.80
N VAL A 110 -12.60 -14.50 -3.21
CA VAL A 110 -14.00 -14.61 -3.67
C VAL A 110 -14.19 -13.91 -5.01
N ARG A 111 -13.64 -12.70 -5.16
CA ARG A 111 -13.83 -11.89 -6.37
C ARG A 111 -13.08 -12.45 -7.58
N PHE A 112 -11.95 -13.12 -7.35
CA PHE A 112 -11.09 -13.68 -8.37
C PHE A 112 -10.84 -15.15 -8.03
N PRO A 113 -11.75 -16.07 -8.38
CA PRO A 113 -11.61 -17.49 -8.05
C PRO A 113 -10.64 -18.24 -8.98
N GLU A 114 -10.34 -17.72 -10.17
CA GLU A 114 -9.53 -18.46 -11.16
C GLU A 114 -8.04 -18.43 -10.81
N ASN A 115 -7.31 -19.53 -11.01
CA ASN A 115 -5.87 -19.59 -10.74
C ASN A 115 -5.04 -18.93 -11.86
N LYS A 116 -5.22 -17.61 -12.03
CA LYS A 116 -4.46 -16.78 -12.98
C LYS A 116 -4.27 -15.36 -12.48
N LEU A 117 -3.23 -14.71 -12.98
CA LEU A 117 -2.97 -13.29 -12.76
C LEU A 117 -3.82 -12.42 -13.69
N TYR A 118 -4.09 -11.19 -13.24
CA TYR A 118 -4.83 -10.17 -14.00
C TYR A 118 -4.02 -8.87 -14.03
N MET A 119 -4.16 -8.09 -15.11
CA MET A 119 -3.43 -6.81 -15.22
C MET A 119 -3.79 -5.83 -14.10
N ASP A 120 -5.03 -5.86 -13.62
CA ASP A 120 -5.48 -5.04 -12.50
C ASP A 120 -4.63 -5.23 -11.24
N PHE A 121 -4.05 -6.42 -11.04
CA PHE A 121 -3.15 -6.66 -9.91
C PHE A 121 -1.82 -5.94 -10.05
N VAL A 122 -1.28 -5.89 -11.27
CA VAL A 122 -0.05 -5.13 -11.57
C VAL A 122 -0.33 -3.63 -11.41
N VAL A 123 -1.48 -3.15 -11.87
CA VAL A 123 -1.90 -1.75 -11.71
C VAL A 123 -2.05 -1.41 -10.22
N ALA A 124 -2.67 -2.28 -9.44
CA ALA A 124 -2.84 -2.09 -8.01
C ALA A 124 -1.50 -2.06 -7.26
N LEU A 125 -0.57 -2.96 -7.59
CA LEU A 125 0.81 -2.91 -7.07
C LEU A 125 1.52 -1.61 -7.45
N ASN A 126 1.38 -1.16 -8.71
CA ASN A 126 1.97 0.10 -9.15
C ASN A 126 1.38 1.31 -8.41
N ASN A 127 0.12 1.25 -8.01
CA ASN A 127 -0.49 2.32 -7.22
C ASN A 127 0.06 2.31 -5.79
N CYS A 128 0.29 1.14 -5.19
CA CYS A 128 0.98 1.03 -3.91
C CYS A 128 2.36 1.70 -3.91
N THR A 129 3.13 1.55 -4.99
CA THR A 129 4.47 2.16 -5.08
C THR A 129 4.43 3.69 -5.20
N LYS A 130 3.31 4.28 -5.62
CA LYS A 130 3.12 5.74 -5.58
C LYS A 130 2.98 6.26 -4.16
N ASP A 131 2.41 5.45 -3.27
CA ASP A 131 2.25 5.80 -1.86
C ASP A 131 3.57 5.60 -1.09
N ALA A 132 4.22 4.45 -1.27
CA ALA A 132 5.56 4.19 -0.75
C ALA A 132 6.36 3.28 -1.68
N ALA A 133 7.47 3.78 -2.19
CA ALA A 133 8.40 3.00 -3.02
C ALA A 133 9.68 2.65 -2.24
N PRO A 134 10.16 1.40 -2.35
CA PRO A 134 11.53 1.08 -2.00
C PRO A 134 12.51 1.80 -2.95
N ARG A 135 13.81 1.72 -2.66
CA ARG A 135 14.88 2.33 -3.46
C ARG A 135 15.97 1.32 -3.80
N GLY A 136 16.80 1.65 -4.78
CA GLY A 136 17.93 0.80 -5.19
C GLY A 136 17.47 -0.60 -5.60
N ASP A 137 18.21 -1.62 -5.17
CA ASP A 137 17.98 -3.02 -5.53
C ASP A 137 16.58 -3.52 -5.15
N GLU A 138 16.01 -3.03 -4.04
CA GLU A 138 14.66 -3.40 -3.62
C GLU A 138 13.61 -2.92 -4.64
N LEU A 139 13.79 -1.73 -5.21
CA LEU A 139 12.92 -1.19 -6.27
C LEU A 139 13.07 -1.95 -7.58
N GLU A 140 14.30 -2.22 -7.99
CA GLU A 140 14.54 -2.94 -9.25
C GLU A 140 14.02 -4.39 -9.17
N THR A 141 14.13 -5.04 -8.00
CA THR A 141 13.56 -6.37 -7.79
C THR A 141 12.02 -6.35 -7.87
N LEU A 142 11.36 -5.33 -7.31
CA LEU A 142 9.92 -5.17 -7.42
C LEU A 142 9.47 -4.91 -8.87
N LYS A 143 10.16 -4.03 -9.60
CA LYS A 143 9.88 -3.76 -11.01
C LYS A 143 10.01 -5.03 -11.86
N ALA A 144 11.07 -5.81 -11.66
CA ALA A 144 11.27 -7.07 -12.37
C ALA A 144 10.12 -8.07 -12.10
N SER A 145 9.65 -8.15 -10.86
CA SER A 145 8.49 -8.97 -10.49
C SER A 145 7.21 -8.49 -11.19
N MET A 146 6.93 -7.19 -11.21
CA MET A 146 5.76 -6.63 -11.89
C MET A 146 5.82 -6.85 -13.41
N MET A 147 7.00 -6.69 -14.04
CA MET A 147 7.19 -7.00 -15.46
C MET A 147 6.96 -8.49 -15.74
N LYS A 148 7.47 -9.38 -14.87
CA LYS A 148 7.22 -10.81 -14.97
C LYS A 148 5.73 -11.13 -14.89
N MET A 149 4.97 -10.48 -14.00
CA MET A 149 3.51 -10.62 -13.96
C MET A 149 2.87 -10.23 -15.29
N VAL A 150 3.29 -9.11 -15.91
CA VAL A 150 2.80 -8.68 -17.23
C VAL A 150 3.08 -9.72 -18.30
N GLU A 151 4.28 -10.29 -18.34
CA GLU A 151 4.65 -11.34 -19.30
C GLU A 151 3.75 -12.57 -19.14
N LEU A 152 3.58 -13.05 -17.90
CA LEU A 152 2.73 -14.21 -17.60
C LEU A 152 1.28 -13.97 -17.98
N ILE A 153 0.75 -12.77 -17.75
CA ILE A 153 -0.63 -12.43 -18.11
C ILE A 153 -0.82 -12.44 -19.63
N LYS A 154 0.13 -11.87 -20.39
CA LYS A 154 0.05 -11.83 -21.86
C LYS A 154 0.21 -13.21 -22.50
N ALA A 155 0.86 -14.14 -21.83
CA ALA A 155 1.09 -15.49 -22.32
C ALA A 155 -0.01 -16.51 -21.93
N SER A 156 -0.99 -16.10 -21.09
CA SER A 156 -1.94 -17.00 -20.42
C SER A 156 -3.38 -16.96 -20.90
#